data_AF-A0A497MXP8-F1
#
_entry.id   AF-A0A497MXP8-F1
#
_cell.length_a   1.000
_cell.length_b   1.000
_cell.length_c   1.000
_cell.angle_alpha   90.00
_cell.angle_beta   90.00
_cell.angle_gamma   90.00
#
_symmetry.space_group_name_H-M   'P 1'
#
loop_
_entity.id
_entity.type
_entity.pdbx_description
1 polymer ?
#
loop_
_entity_poly.entity_id
_entity_poly.type
_entity_poly.pdbx_seq_one_letter_code
_entity_poly.pdbx_strand_id
1 'polypeptide(L)' 'MDIEKAIVRDCERVKKKLIKEAQRRGIYEDFGQEEIRELESKYFQYKYSRAYRHIDALEEWAESYTG' A
#
# COMPACT_ATOMS: atom_id res chain seq x y z
N MET A 1 17.62 -8.35 -8.67
CA MET A 1 16.74 -7.78 -7.61
C MET A 1 15.44 -8.54 -7.70
N ASP A 2 15.04 -9.19 -6.62
CA ASP A 2 13.78 -9.95 -6.56
C ASP A 2 12.63 -8.94 -6.48
N ILE A 3 11.87 -8.81 -7.57
CA ILE A 3 10.83 -7.78 -7.70
C ILE A 3 9.74 -7.97 -6.64
N GLU A 4 9.44 -9.22 -6.27
CA GLU A 4 8.47 -9.54 -5.22
C GLU A 4 8.93 -8.97 -3.88
N LYS A 5 10.19 -9.19 -3.51
CA LYS A 5 10.77 -8.60 -2.29
C LYS A 5 10.75 -7.07 -2.31
N ALA A 6 10.95 -6.46 -3.48
CA ALA A 6 10.91 -5.00 -3.61
C ALA A 6 9.49 -4.46 -3.39
N ILE A 7 8.48 -5.08 -4.00
CA ILE A 7 7.06 -4.70 -3.83
C ILE A 7 6.65 -4.87 -2.37
N VAL A 8 6.92 -6.04 -1.76
CA VAL A 8 6.57 -6.32 -0.35
C VAL A 8 7.16 -5.29 0.59
N ARG A 9 8.47 -4.98 0.45
CA ARG A 9 9.15 -4.00 1.30
C ARG A 9 8.53 -2.61 1.16
N ASP A 10 8.16 -2.21 -0.04
CA ASP A 10 7.60 -0.89 -0.29
C ASP A 10 6.15 -0.80 0.24
N CYS A 11 5.34 -1.86 0.09
CA CYS A 11 4.03 -1.99 0.72
C CYS A 11 4.11 -1.89 2.25
N GLU A 12 5.04 -2.62 2.89
CA GLU A 12 5.24 -2.54 4.35
C GLU A 12 5.62 -1.13 4.81
N ARG A 13 6.43 -0.42 4.02
CA ARG A 13 6.84 0.95 4.32
C ARG A 13 5.64 1.91 4.26
N VAL A 14 4.81 1.80 3.22
CA VAL A 14 3.57 2.58 3.09
C VAL A 14 2.63 2.25 4.24
N LYS A 15 2.36 0.98 4.53
CA LYS A 15 1.52 0.55 5.65
C LYS A 15 1.96 1.17 6.98
N LYS A 16 3.27 1.14 7.29
CA LYS A 16 3.83 1.78 8.50
C LYS A 16 3.66 3.29 8.51
N LYS A 17 3.77 3.97 7.36
CA LYS A 17 3.52 5.42 7.24
C LYS A 17 2.06 5.72 7.56
N LEU A 18 1.13 4.98 6.95
CA LEU A 18 -0.31 5.13 7.11
C LEU A 18 -0.76 4.92 8.57
N ILE A 19 -0.29 3.87 9.24
CA ILE A 19 -0.59 3.65 10.67
C ILE A 19 -0.14 4.83 11.52
N LYS A 20 1.08 5.36 11.29
CA LYS A 20 1.59 6.53 12.03
C LYS A 20 0.77 7.78 11.74
N GLU A 21 0.29 7.94 10.52
CA GLU A 21 -0.57 9.07 10.13
C GLU A 21 -1.93 8.98 10.82
N ALA A 22 -2.57 7.82 10.78
CA ALA A 22 -3.83 7.56 11.47
C ALA A 22 -3.73 7.80 12.97
N GLN A 23 -2.63 7.36 13.61
CA GLN A 23 -2.38 7.63 15.03
C GLN A 23 -2.24 9.12 15.36
N ARG A 24 -1.75 9.93 14.41
CA ARG A 24 -1.51 11.36 14.63
C ARG A 24 -2.72 12.23 14.28
N ARG A 25 -3.51 11.83 13.29
CA ARG A 25 -4.53 12.68 12.65
C ARG A 25 -5.91 12.04 12.57
N GLY A 26 -6.04 10.76 12.93
CA GLY A 26 -7.23 9.96 12.66
C GLY A 26 -7.26 9.43 11.22
N ILE A 27 -8.26 8.59 10.94
CA ILE A 27 -8.55 8.08 9.61
C ILE A 27 -9.41 9.12 8.88
N TYR A 28 -9.12 9.34 7.60
CA TYR A 28 -9.82 10.29 6.74
C TYR A 28 -10.44 9.56 5.53
N GLU A 29 -11.35 10.24 4.82
CA GLU A 29 -11.95 9.73 3.58
C GLU A 29 -10.83 9.44 2.56
N ASP A 30 -10.87 8.27 1.92
CA ASP A 30 -9.80 7.79 1.03
C ASP A 30 -8.43 7.52 1.70
N PHE A 31 -8.45 7.08 2.96
CA PHE A 31 -7.24 6.73 3.71
C PHE A 31 -6.29 5.80 2.93
N GLY A 32 -5.06 6.26 2.72
CA GLY A 32 -4.01 5.50 2.05
C GLY A 32 -4.10 5.40 0.53
N GLN A 33 -5.15 5.93 -0.09
CA GLN A 33 -5.37 5.83 -1.53
C GLN A 33 -4.30 6.57 -2.36
N GLU A 34 -3.78 7.69 -1.85
CA GLU A 34 -2.69 8.42 -2.52
C GLU A 34 -1.41 7.58 -2.57
N GLU A 35 -0.96 7.04 -1.44
CA GLU A 35 0.25 6.22 -1.38
C GLU A 35 0.12 4.90 -2.14
N ILE A 36 -1.07 4.30 -2.15
CA ILE A 36 -1.35 3.10 -2.93
C ILE A 36 -1.23 3.42 -4.42
N ARG A 37 -1.84 4.50 -4.91
CA ARG A 37 -1.70 4.94 -6.32
C ARG A 37 -0.25 5.19 -6.72
N GLU A 38 0.58 5.71 -5.82
CA GLU A 38 2.02 5.85 -6.07
C GLU A 38 2.70 4.48 -6.25
N LEU A 39 2.36 3.48 -5.44
CA LEU A 39 2.86 2.11 -5.58
C LEU A 39 2.38 1.47 -6.88
N GLU A 40 1.09 1.61 -7.20
CA GLU A 40 0.50 1.09 -8.44
C GLU A 40 1.20 1.67 -9.67
N SER A 41 1.39 2.99 -9.69
CA SER A 41 2.09 3.69 -10.77
C SER A 41 3.54 3.19 -10.90
N LYS A 42 4.25 3.04 -9.77
CA LYS A 42 5.63 2.55 -9.73
C LYS A 42 5.77 1.12 -10.25
N TYR A 43 4.81 0.25 -9.97
CA TYR A 43 4.87 -1.18 -10.29
C TYR A 43 3.91 -1.61 -11.40
N PHE A 44 3.36 -0.65 -12.16
CA PHE A 44 2.33 -0.88 -13.18
C PHE A 44 2.70 -1.97 -14.20
N GLN A 45 3.96 -2.04 -14.61
CA GLN A 45 4.49 -3.06 -15.52
C GLN A 45 4.37 -4.51 -14.99
N TYR A 46 4.11 -4.67 -13.69
CA TYR A 46 3.92 -5.96 -13.02
C TYR A 46 2.47 -6.24 -12.63
N LYS A 47 1.49 -5.45 -13.10
CA LYS A 47 0.06 -5.55 -12.73
C LYS A 47 -0.53 -6.97 -12.77
N TYR A 48 -0.08 -7.80 -13.70
CA TYR A 48 -0.55 -9.19 -13.85
C TYR A 48 0.31 -10.23 -13.12
N SER A 49 1.32 -9.81 -12.38
CA SER A 49 2.20 -10.70 -11.62
C SER A 49 1.58 -11.08 -10.27
N ARG A 50 1.97 -12.25 -9.75
CA ARG A 50 1.61 -12.65 -8.38
C ARG A 50 2.09 -11.64 -7.34
N ALA A 51 3.22 -10.99 -7.58
CA ALA A 51 3.80 -10.01 -6.66
C ALA A 51 2.94 -8.74 -6.54
N TYR A 52 2.21 -8.35 -7.58
CA TYR A 52 1.34 -7.17 -7.54
C TYR A 52 0.18 -7.33 -6.55
N ARG A 53 -0.22 -8.58 -6.25
CA ARG A 53 -1.26 -8.88 -5.25
C ARG A 53 -0.97 -8.32 -3.85
N HIS A 54 0.29 -8.00 -3.56
CA HIS A 54 0.66 -7.33 -2.31
C HIS A 54 0.20 -5.87 -2.25
N ILE A 55 0.07 -5.21 -3.41
CA ILE A 55 -0.49 -3.86 -3.51
C ILE A 55 -2.02 -3.95 -3.35
N ASP A 56 -2.68 -4.88 -4.04
CA ASP A 56 -4.13 -5.13 -3.87
C ASP A 56 -4.47 -5.43 -2.40
N ALA A 57 -3.68 -6.28 -1.73
CA ALA A 57 -3.88 -6.61 -0.32
C ALA A 57 -3.60 -5.42 0.63
N LEU A 58 -2.77 -4.46 0.21
CA LEU A 58 -2.56 -3.23 0.97
C LEU A 58 -3.76 -2.29 0.82
N GLU A 59 -4.35 -2.23 -0.37
CA GLU A 59 -5.57 -1.47 -0.66
C GLU A 59 -6.76 -1.98 0.15
N GLU A 60 -7.03 -3.28 0.10
CA GLU A 60 -8.09 -3.93 0.90
C GLU A 60 -7.88 -3.69 2.41
N TRP A 61 -6.62 -3.72 2.87
CA TRP A 61 -6.30 -3.39 4.25
C TRP A 61 -6.61 -1.92 4.58
N ALA A 62 -6.29 -0.98 3.69
CA ALA A 62 -6.52 0.44 3.92
C ALA A 62 -8.02 0.78 3.96
N GLU A 63 -8.82 0.18 3.07
CA GLU A 63 -10.28 0.33 3.03
C GLU A 63 -10.99 -0.22 4.27
N SER A 64 -10.43 -1.27 4.88
CA SER A 64 -10.99 -1.91 6.08
C SER A 64 -10.35 -1.45 7.40
N TYR A 65 -9.40 -0.52 7.35
CA TYR A 65 -8.67 -0.08 8.54
C TYR A 65 -9.55 0.82 9.43
N THR A 66 -9.63 0.49 10.72
CA THR A 66 -10.48 1.22 11.70
C THR A 66 -9.70 1.91 12.82
N GLY A 67 -8.35 1.82 12.82
CA GLY A 67 -7.48 2.50 13.80
C GLY A 67 -6.88 1.55 14.81
#